data_AF-A0AAV3NU41-F1
#
_entry.id   AF-A0AAV3NU41-F1
#
_cell.length_a   1.000
_cell.length_b   1.000
_cell.length_c   1.000
_cell.angle_alpha   90.00
_cell.angle_beta   90.00
_cell.angle_gamma   90.00
#
_symmetry.space_group_name_H-M   'P 1'
#
loop_
_entity.id
_entity.type
_entity.pdbx_description
1 polymer ?
#
loop_
_entity_poly.entity_id
_entity_poly.type
_entity_poly.pdbx_seq_one_letter_code
_entity_poly.pdbx_strand_id
1 'polypeptide(L)'
;MYPLFRELRAARGEEVAAAAVNKMVEGLLVMEEAFVKCSKGKPFFGGESIGYIDIAFGSGLPWFNVVEKMANMKLLDETKMPNLVAWADKFYQDPAVKDVLPDVGKLIEFNKMVMAKEAAAAK
;
A
#
# COMPACT_ATOMS: atom_id res chain seq x y z
N MET A 1 0.77 -3.03 -8.89
CA MET A 1 1.43 -3.03 -7.55
C MET A 1 2.79 -3.72 -7.57
N TYR A 2 2.91 -4.99 -8.02
CA TYR A 2 4.20 -5.72 -8.04
C TYR A 2 5.36 -5.04 -8.79
N PRO A 3 5.17 -4.40 -9.97
CA PRO A 3 6.26 -3.70 -10.65
C PRO A 3 6.85 -2.52 -9.86
N LEU A 4 6.00 -1.73 -9.20
CA LEU A 4 6.43 -0.58 -8.38
C LEU A 4 7.22 -1.04 -7.14
N PHE A 5 6.81 -2.13 -6.49
CA PHE A 5 7.58 -2.70 -5.39
C PHE A 5 8.94 -3.24 -5.83
N ARG A 6 9.06 -3.71 -7.08
CA ARG A 6 10.36 -4.10 -7.65
C ARG A 6 11.23 -2.88 -7.95
N GLU A 7 10.65 -1.82 -8.52
CA GLU A 7 11.36 -0.56 -8.79
C GLU A 7 11.89 0.06 -7.49
N LEU A 8 11.06 0.13 -6.45
CA LEU A 8 11.47 0.64 -5.13
C LEU A 8 12.60 -0.19 -4.52
N ARG A 9 12.54 -1.52 -4.65
CA ARG A 9 13.60 -2.42 -4.21
C ARG A 9 14.89 -2.24 -5.01
N ALA A 10 14.80 -2.02 -6.31
CA ALA A 10 15.96 -1.79 -7.16
C ALA A 10 16.54 -0.37 -7.01
N ALA A 11 15.80 0.57 -6.40
CA ALA A 11 16.22 1.95 -6.24
C ALA A 11 17.52 2.03 -5.43
N ARG A 12 18.56 2.58 -6.06
CA ARG A 12 19.82 2.94 -5.39
C ARG A 12 19.87 4.46 -5.29
N GLY A 13 19.76 4.98 -4.07
CA GLY A 13 19.76 6.41 -3.78
C GLY A 13 18.37 6.97 -3.47
N GLU A 14 18.35 8.00 -2.64
CA GLU A 14 17.12 8.62 -2.11
C GLU A 14 16.23 9.20 -3.21
N GLU A 15 16.82 9.77 -4.26
CA GLU A 15 16.09 10.39 -5.37
C GLU A 15 15.22 9.39 -6.15
N VAL A 16 15.75 8.19 -6.43
CA VAL A 16 15.01 7.13 -7.14
C VAL A 16 13.90 6.57 -6.26
N ALA A 17 14.14 6.42 -4.95
CA ALA A 17 13.13 5.99 -3.99
C ALA A 17 12.00 7.03 -3.89
N ALA A 18 12.34 8.32 -3.79
CA ALA A 18 11.36 9.41 -3.75
C ALA A 18 10.49 9.46 -5.03
N ALA A 19 11.10 9.29 -6.21
CA ALA A 19 10.35 9.23 -7.47
C ALA A 19 9.37 8.05 -7.52
N ALA A 20 9.78 6.86 -7.05
CA ALA A 20 8.90 5.70 -6.97
C ALA A 20 7.74 5.93 -5.98
N VAL A 21 8.02 6.53 -4.81
CA VAL A 21 7.01 6.89 -3.82
C VAL A 21 6.02 7.91 -4.38
N ASN A 22 6.49 8.94 -5.09
CA ASN A 22 5.61 9.93 -5.72
C ASN A 22 4.66 9.29 -6.75
N LYS A 23 5.15 8.37 -7.59
CA LYS A 23 4.28 7.61 -8.51
C LYS A 23 3.21 6.79 -7.78
N MET A 24 3.54 6.21 -6.63
CA MET A 24 2.56 5.50 -5.80
C MET A 24 1.51 6.47 -5.23
N VAL A 25 1.95 7.63 -4.73
CA VAL A 25 1.05 8.70 -4.24
C VAL A 25 0.10 9.18 -5.33
N GLU A 26 0.59 9.41 -6.56
CA GLU A 26 -0.25 9.77 -7.70
C GLU A 26 -1.33 8.71 -7.98
N GLY A 27 -0.96 7.43 -7.95
CA GLY A 27 -1.91 6.33 -8.08
C GLY A 27 -2.95 6.30 -6.94
N LEU A 28 -2.53 6.60 -5.70
CA LEU A 28 -3.42 6.67 -4.55
C LEU A 28 -4.41 7.84 -4.64
N LEU A 29 -4.01 8.98 -5.20
CA LEU A 29 -4.92 10.10 -5.46
C LEU A 29 -6.03 9.72 -6.46
N VAL A 30 -5.68 8.97 -7.51
CA VAL A 30 -6.69 8.44 -8.45
C VAL A 30 -7.62 7.47 -7.75
N MET A 31 -7.10 6.64 -6.85
CA MET A 31 -7.91 5.71 -6.05
C MET A 31 -8.82 6.44 -5.05
N GLU A 32 -8.38 7.55 -4.46
CA GLU A 32 -9.20 8.42 -3.59
C GLU A 32 -10.41 8.96 -4.36
N GLU A 33 -10.19 9.50 -5.56
CA GLU A 33 -11.29 9.96 -6.41
C GLU A 33 -12.23 8.82 -6.81
N ALA A 34 -11.68 7.66 -7.14
CA ALA A 34 -12.47 6.48 -7.49
C ALA A 34 -13.30 6.01 -6.29
N PHE A 35 -12.74 6.03 -5.08
CA PHE A 35 -13.45 5.67 -3.86
C PHE A 35 -14.65 6.59 -3.62
N VAL A 36 -14.46 7.91 -3.70
CA VAL A 36 -15.55 8.88 -3.52
C VAL A 36 -16.67 8.66 -4.55
N LYS A 37 -16.31 8.43 -5.82
CA LYS A 37 -17.29 8.21 -6.91
C LYS A 37 -18.02 6.87 -6.79
N CYS A 38 -17.31 5.80 -6.45
CA CYS A 38 -17.84 4.44 -6.46
C CYS A 38 -18.56 4.05 -5.16
N SER A 39 -18.06 4.49 -4.00
CA SER A 39 -18.64 4.14 -2.69
C SER A 39 -20.00 4.80 -2.47
N LYS A 40 -20.28 5.94 -3.12
CA LYS A 40 -21.51 6.74 -2.90
C LYS A 40 -21.71 7.09 -1.42
N GLY A 41 -20.61 7.39 -0.72
CA GLY A 41 -20.60 7.72 0.72
C GLY A 41 -20.68 6.51 1.64
N LYS A 42 -20.55 5.29 1.12
CA LYS A 42 -20.53 4.05 1.90
C LYS A 42 -19.11 3.72 2.41
N PRO A 43 -19.00 2.84 3.43
CA PRO A 43 -17.70 2.52 4.03
C PRO A 43 -16.68 1.85 3.10
N PHE A 44 -17.13 1.14 2.07
CA PHE A 44 -16.29 0.32 1.18
C PHE A 44 -16.56 0.62 -0.29
N PHE A 45 -15.65 0.22 -1.18
CA PHE A 45 -15.90 0.23 -2.63
C PHE A 45 -17.08 -0.69 -2.99
N GLY A 46 -17.25 -1.78 -2.25
CA GLY A 46 -18.41 -2.68 -2.31
C GLY A 46 -19.70 -2.13 -1.70
N GLY A 47 -19.69 -0.90 -1.17
CA GLY A 47 -20.84 -0.31 -0.48
C GLY A 47 -20.79 -0.56 1.02
N GLU A 48 -21.78 -1.29 1.55
CA GLU A 48 -21.92 -1.56 3.00
C GLU A 48 -20.94 -2.62 3.53
N SER A 49 -20.34 -3.41 2.64
CA SER A 49 -19.45 -4.51 2.99
C SER A 49 -18.27 -4.58 2.02
N ILE A 50 -17.20 -5.26 2.43
CA ILE A 50 -16.02 -5.50 1.62
C ILE A 50 -16.41 -6.16 0.30
N GLY A 51 -16.06 -5.51 -0.81
CA GLY A 51 -16.22 -6.01 -2.17
C GLY A 51 -14.90 -6.41 -2.82
N TYR A 52 -14.96 -6.69 -4.11
CA TYR A 52 -13.79 -7.13 -4.90
C TYR A 52 -12.64 -6.12 -4.87
N ILE A 53 -12.94 -4.83 -5.10
CA ILE A 53 -11.91 -3.78 -5.12
C ILE A 53 -11.32 -3.58 -3.72
N ASP A 54 -12.12 -3.67 -2.67
CA ASP A 54 -11.64 -3.59 -1.30
C ASP A 54 -10.61 -4.68 -1.00
N ILE A 55 -10.86 -5.92 -1.43
CA ILE A 55 -9.92 -7.04 -1.27
C ILE A 55 -8.67 -6.82 -2.11
N ALA A 56 -8.83 -6.50 -3.39
CA ALA A 56 -7.72 -6.35 -4.33
C ALA A 56 -6.78 -5.22 -3.87
N PHE A 57 -7.33 -4.08 -3.49
CA PHE A 57 -6.56 -2.93 -3.03
C PHE A 57 -6.06 -3.11 -1.59
N GLY A 58 -6.92 -3.58 -0.68
CA GLY A 58 -6.63 -3.78 0.73
C GLY A 58 -5.55 -4.83 1.00
N SER A 59 -5.40 -5.83 0.13
CA SER A 59 -4.28 -6.80 0.20
C SER A 59 -2.90 -6.14 0.10
N GLY A 60 -2.83 -4.93 -0.47
CA GLY A 60 -1.60 -4.14 -0.58
C GLY A 60 -1.26 -3.30 0.64
N LEU A 61 -2.20 -3.07 1.56
CA LEU A 61 -2.00 -2.14 2.69
C LEU A 61 -0.81 -2.51 3.59
N PRO A 62 -0.57 -3.79 3.95
CA PRO A 62 0.62 -4.15 4.72
C PRO A 62 1.93 -3.80 4.00
N TRP A 63 1.95 -3.88 2.67
CA TRP A 63 3.11 -3.51 1.88
C TRP A 63 3.31 -2.00 1.77
N PHE A 64 2.24 -1.20 1.79
CA PHE A 64 2.39 0.25 1.88
C PHE A 64 3.10 0.64 3.17
N ASN A 65 2.74 0.04 4.30
CA ASN A 65 3.44 0.25 5.57
C ASN A 65 4.93 -0.14 5.51
N VAL A 66 5.29 -1.17 4.73
CA VAL A 66 6.69 -1.54 4.49
C VAL A 66 7.41 -0.44 3.73
N VAL A 67 6.80 0.07 2.65
CA VAL A 67 7.36 1.17 1.85
C VAL A 67 7.55 2.41 2.70
N GLU A 68 6.55 2.80 3.49
CA GLU A 68 6.63 4.00 4.32
C GLU A 68 7.80 3.93 5.29
N LYS A 69 7.99 2.77 5.92
CA LYS A 69 9.11 2.53 6.84
C LYS A 69 10.48 2.49 6.15
N MET A 70 10.56 1.94 4.94
CA MET A 70 11.82 1.81 4.20
C MET A 70 12.26 3.11 3.55
N ALA A 71 11.30 3.87 2.98
CA ALA A 71 11.57 5.13 2.32
C ALA A 71 11.51 6.33 3.28
N ASN A 72 11.05 6.13 4.53
CA ASN A 72 10.78 7.19 5.50
C ASN A 72 9.88 8.31 4.93
N MET A 73 8.86 7.90 4.17
CA MET A 73 7.90 8.78 3.50
C MET A 73 6.48 8.25 3.72
N LYS A 74 5.49 9.13 3.82
CA LYS A 74 4.09 8.73 3.99
C LYS A 74 3.42 8.53 2.62
N LEU A 75 2.73 7.40 2.43
CA LEU A 75 1.95 7.08 1.23
C LEU A 75 0.48 7.46 1.42
N LEU A 76 -0.15 6.92 2.47
CA LEU A 76 -1.55 7.21 2.82
C LEU A 76 -1.59 8.43 3.75
N ASP A 77 -1.62 9.61 3.16
CA ASP A 77 -1.67 10.88 3.87
C ASP A 77 -3.11 11.36 4.01
N GLU A 78 -3.61 11.48 5.24
CA GLU A 78 -4.96 11.94 5.56
C GLU A 78 -5.26 13.35 5.00
N THR A 79 -4.25 14.20 4.86
CA THR A 79 -4.43 15.54 4.27
C THR A 79 -4.72 15.49 2.77
N LYS A 80 -4.30 14.41 2.09
CA LYS A 80 -4.42 14.23 0.64
C LYS A 80 -5.52 13.23 0.27
N MET A 81 -5.70 12.19 1.08
CA MET A 81 -6.58 11.05 0.81
C MET A 81 -7.40 10.68 2.06
N PRO A 82 -8.20 11.61 2.61
CA PRO A 82 -8.92 11.40 3.87
C PRO A 82 -9.90 10.22 3.78
N ASN A 83 -10.53 9.97 2.63
CA ASN A 83 -11.51 8.89 2.51
C ASN A 83 -10.83 7.52 2.43
N LEU A 84 -9.71 7.39 1.73
CA LEU A 84 -8.93 6.16 1.72
C LEU A 84 -8.30 5.85 3.07
N VAL A 85 -7.87 6.86 3.85
CA VAL A 85 -7.39 6.63 5.21
C VAL A 85 -8.52 6.04 6.08
N ALA A 86 -9.69 6.68 6.06
CA ALA A 86 -10.85 6.16 6.80
C ALA A 86 -11.32 4.77 6.30
N TRP A 87 -11.23 4.52 4.99
CA TRP A 87 -11.51 3.22 4.41
C TRP A 87 -10.51 2.16 4.88
N ALA A 88 -9.20 2.47 4.88
CA ALA A 88 -8.16 1.55 5.30
C ALA A 88 -8.34 1.15 6.77
N ASP A 89 -8.64 2.11 7.64
CA ASP A 89 -8.91 1.84 9.07
C ASP A 89 -10.10 0.89 9.25
N LYS A 90 -11.19 1.10 8.50
CA LYS A 90 -12.35 0.20 8.52
C LYS A 90 -12.03 -1.18 7.95
N PHE A 91 -11.27 -1.24 6.85
CA PHE A 91 -10.84 -2.49 6.24
C PHE A 91 -10.01 -3.32 7.22
N TYR A 92 -9.06 -2.71 7.93
CA TYR A 92 -8.24 -3.39 8.95
C TYR A 92 -9.05 -3.91 10.13
N GLN A 93 -10.14 -3.24 10.50
CA GLN A 93 -10.99 -3.62 11.63
C GLN A 93 -12.03 -4.70 11.26
N ASP A 94 -12.24 -4.96 9.97
CA ASP A 94 -13.22 -5.95 9.53
C ASP A 94 -12.85 -7.36 10.04
N PRO A 95 -13.80 -8.14 10.59
CA PRO A 95 -13.56 -9.49 11.09
C PRO A 95 -12.93 -10.44 10.07
N ALA A 96 -13.17 -10.26 8.78
CA ALA A 96 -12.59 -11.08 7.72
C ALA A 96 -11.12 -10.73 7.43
N VAL A 97 -10.63 -9.58 7.89
CA VAL A 97 -9.32 -9.02 7.54
C VAL A 97 -8.35 -9.01 8.73
N LYS A 98 -8.84 -8.62 9.91
CA LYS A 98 -8.00 -8.32 11.09
C LYS A 98 -7.01 -9.42 11.49
N ASP A 99 -7.35 -10.69 11.26
CA ASP A 99 -6.55 -11.84 11.67
C ASP A 99 -5.77 -12.49 10.52
N VAL A 100 -5.95 -12.03 9.27
CA VAL A 100 -5.33 -12.66 8.08
C VAL A 100 -4.23 -11.81 7.46
N LEU A 101 -4.19 -10.51 7.73
CA LEU A 101 -3.16 -9.65 7.17
C LEU A 101 -1.80 -9.94 7.84
N PRO A 102 -0.73 -10.04 7.04
CA PRO A 102 0.60 -10.33 7.56
C PRO A 102 1.12 -9.19 8.43
N ASP A 103 1.86 -9.55 9.48
CA ASP A 103 2.59 -8.60 10.31
C ASP A 103 3.60 -7.81 9.46
N VAL A 104 3.57 -6.48 9.61
CA VAL A 104 4.44 -5.56 8.86
C VAL A 104 5.92 -5.84 9.16
N GLY A 105 6.28 -6.18 10.40
CA GLY A 105 7.65 -6.52 10.77
C GLY A 105 8.16 -7.75 10.00
N LYS A 106 7.36 -8.81 9.95
CA LYS A 106 7.67 -10.02 9.15
C LYS A 106 7.80 -9.70 7.66
N LEU A 107 6.96 -8.81 7.11
CA LEU A 107 7.08 -8.40 5.71
C LEU A 107 8.35 -7.60 5.44
N ILE A 108 8.79 -6.73 6.37
CA ILE A 108 10.07 -6.02 6.24
C ILE A 108 11.23 -7.01 6.19
N GLU A 109 11.25 -7.99 7.10
CA GLU A 109 12.31 -9.00 7.12
C GLU A 109 12.31 -9.85 5.84
N PHE A 110 11.13 -10.28 5.40
CA PHE A 110 10.99 -10.96 4.11
C PHE A 110 11.52 -10.09 2.96
N ASN A 111 11.17 -8.80 2.92
CA ASN A 111 11.62 -7.89 1.88
C ASN A 111 13.15 -7.74 1.86
N LYS A 112 13.79 -7.61 3.04
CA LYS A 112 15.25 -7.59 3.18
C LYS A 112 15.89 -8.89 2.65
N MET A 113 15.29 -10.04 2.94
CA MET A 113 15.78 -11.32 2.42
C MET A 113 15.71 -11.38 0.89
N VAL A 114 14.61 -10.90 0.29
CA VAL A 114 14.48 -10.87 -1.18
C VAL A 114 15.48 -9.90 -1.79
N MET A 115 15.66 -8.72 -1.21
CA MET A 115 16.67 -7.73 -1.62
C MET A 115 18.09 -8.33 -1.62
N ALA A 116 18.46 -9.06 -0.57
CA ALA A 116 19.76 -9.72 -0.47
C ALA A 116 19.95 -10.79 -1.57
N LYS A 117 18.91 -11.58 -1.85
CA LYS A 117 18.94 -12.59 -2.93
C LYS A 117 19.09 -11.94 -4.31
N GLU A 118 18.34 -10.87 -4.59
CA GLU A 118 18.43 -10.14 -5.85
C GLU A 118 19.79 -9.49 -6.03
N ALA A 119 20.37 -8.91 -4.97
CA ALA A 119 21.72 -8.36 -4.99
C ALA A 119 22.81 -9.42 -5.22
N ALA A 120 22.63 -10.63 -4.68
CA ALA A 120 23.54 -11.75 -4.90
C ALA A 120 23.45 -12.32 -6.32
N ALA A 121 22.25 -12.34 -6.93
CA ALA A 121 22.04 -12.81 -8.30
C ALA A 121 22.49 -11.81 -9.38
N ALA A 122 22.73 -10.56 -9.00
CA ALA A 122 23.25 -9.50 -9.88
C ALA A 122 24.79 -9.38 -9.87
N LYS A 123 25.48 -10.25 -9.12
CA LYS A 123 26.94 -10.43 -9.14
C LYS A 123 27.31 -11.59 -10.06
#